data_AF-A0A7X2NLC3-F1
#
_entry.id   AF-A0A7X2NLC3-F1
#
_cell.length_a   1.000
_cell.length_b   1.000
_cell.length_c   1.000
_cell.angle_alpha   90.00
_cell.angle_beta   90.00
_cell.angle_gamma   90.00
#
_symmetry.space_group_name_H-M   'P 1'
#
loop_
_entity.id
_entity.type
_entity.pdbx_description
1 polymer ?
#
loop_
_entity_poly.entity_id
_entity_poly.type
_entity_poly.pdbx_seq_one_letter_code
_entity_poly.pdbx_strand_id
1 'polypeptide(L)'
;MIRYDRLWATMAAKGLTQYRLIKKYNFSAGQIGRLKKNMHVSTHTLDTLCSILGCGISDILEYIPEGLTEAEELPGKKLSKGSDEAPSKQKKNVSSKDSKSKKASKSKKNNKKAAKESKKGKDGKKHK
;
A
#
# COMPACT_ATOMS: atom_id res chain seq x y z
N MET A 1 6.13 -8.45 22.42
CA MET A 1 6.20 -7.21 21.60
C MET A 1 5.88 -7.43 20.11
N ILE A 2 5.54 -6.37 19.35
CA ILE A 2 5.43 -6.39 17.88
C ILE A 2 6.81 -6.08 17.26
N ARG A 3 7.18 -6.82 16.22
CA ARG A 3 8.42 -6.64 15.44
C ARG A 3 8.13 -6.47 13.95
N TYR A 4 8.97 -5.68 13.27
CA TYR A 4 8.92 -5.47 11.82
C TYR A 4 10.16 -6.00 11.10
N ASP A 5 10.91 -6.94 11.68
CA ASP A 5 12.13 -7.49 11.06
C ASP A 5 11.80 -8.18 9.72
N ARG A 6 10.66 -8.88 9.64
CA ARG A 6 10.16 -9.50 8.41
C ARG A 6 9.92 -8.50 7.28
N LEU A 7 9.49 -7.27 7.58
CA LEU A 7 9.27 -6.21 6.58
C LEU A 7 10.56 -5.92 5.80
N TRP A 8 11.69 -5.79 6.48
CA TRP A 8 12.96 -5.45 5.85
C TRP A 8 13.49 -6.61 5.00
N ALA A 9 13.31 -7.84 5.47
CA ALA A 9 13.63 -9.04 4.69
C ALA A 9 12.79 -9.12 3.40
N THR A 10 11.48 -8.88 3.51
CA THR A 10 10.55 -8.88 2.37
C THR A 10 10.88 -7.75 1.39
N MET A 11 11.25 -6.57 1.88
CA MET A 11 11.71 -5.46 1.04
C MET A 11 12.98 -5.81 0.26
N ALA A 12 13.97 -6.42 0.93
CA ALA A 12 15.22 -6.85 0.30
C ALA A 12 14.96 -7.91 -0.78
N ALA A 13 14.13 -8.91 -0.48
CA ALA A 13 13.75 -9.96 -1.43
C ALA A 13 13.05 -9.39 -2.69
N LYS A 14 12.30 -8.30 -2.54
CA LYS A 14 11.59 -7.62 -3.64
C LYS A 14 12.41 -6.51 -4.32
N GLY A 15 13.66 -6.29 -3.91
CA GLY A 15 14.51 -5.22 -4.46
C GLY A 15 13.96 -3.81 -4.19
N LEU A 16 13.20 -3.64 -3.10
CA LEU A 16 12.66 -2.37 -2.66
C LEU A 16 13.55 -1.79 -1.56
N THR A 17 14.00 -0.56 -1.76
CA THR A 17 14.77 0.18 -0.76
C THR A 17 13.87 1.16 -0.02
N GLN A 18 14.27 1.59 1.17
CA GLN A 18 13.57 2.65 1.92
C GLN A 18 13.45 3.93 1.07
N TYR A 19 14.49 4.26 0.31
CA TYR A 19 14.46 5.40 -0.60
C TYR A 19 13.35 5.28 -1.65
N ARG A 20 13.14 4.08 -2.22
CA ARG A 20 12.04 3.84 -3.18
C ARG A 20 10.67 4.02 -2.52
N LEU A 21 10.47 3.58 -1.28
CA LEU A 21 9.23 3.83 -0.53
C LEU A 21 8.94 5.33 -0.39
N ILE A 22 9.96 6.12 -0.04
CA ILE A 22 9.80 7.57 0.14
C ILE A 22 9.53 8.26 -1.20
N LYS A 23 10.30 7.95 -2.25
CA LYS A 23 10.26 8.70 -3.50
C LYS A 23 9.18 8.25 -4.48
N LYS A 24 8.92 6.94 -4.60
CA LYS A 24 7.94 6.41 -5.55
C LYS A 24 6.55 6.27 -4.95
N TYR A 25 6.48 5.86 -3.68
CA TYR A 25 5.20 5.60 -3.01
C TYR A 25 4.81 6.69 -2.02
N ASN A 26 5.58 7.78 -1.98
CA ASN A 26 5.35 8.94 -1.13
C ASN A 26 5.16 8.57 0.37
N PHE A 27 5.83 7.50 0.80
CA PHE A 27 5.73 7.01 2.16
C PHE A 27 6.53 7.92 3.10
N SER A 28 5.91 8.34 4.22
CA SER A 28 6.53 9.29 5.13
C SER A 28 7.81 8.72 5.75
N ALA A 29 8.91 9.45 5.65
CA ALA A 29 10.17 9.11 6.31
C ALA A 29 9.99 8.96 7.84
N GLY A 30 9.07 9.73 8.42
CA GLY A 30 8.70 9.60 9.83
C GLY A 30 8.12 8.21 10.15
N GLN A 31 7.24 7.68 9.30
CA GLN A 31 6.66 6.34 9.46
C GLN A 31 7.71 5.24 9.35
N ILE A 32 8.66 5.37 8.42
CA ILE A 32 9.81 4.45 8.32
C ILE A 32 10.62 4.45 9.61
N GLY A 33 10.86 5.63 10.20
CA GLY A 33 11.51 5.75 11.50
C GLY A 33 10.75 5.05 12.62
N ARG A 34 9.41 5.07 12.60
CA ARG A 34 8.57 4.35 13.57
C ARG A 34 8.72 2.84 13.46
N LEU A 35 8.68 2.34 12.23
CA LEU A 35 8.85 0.92 11.91
C LEU A 35 10.22 0.42 12.37
N LYS A 36 11.30 1.19 12.15
CA LYS A 36 12.66 0.83 12.61
C LYS A 36 12.77 0.73 14.14
N LYS A 37 11.98 1.52 14.87
CA LYS A 37 11.94 1.51 16.33
C LYS A 37 10.93 0.50 16.89
N ASN A 38 10.33 -0.35 16.04
CA ASN A 38 9.29 -1.29 16.41
C ASN A 38 8.10 -0.63 17.14
N MET A 39 7.77 0.61 16.77
CA MET A 39 6.62 1.30 17.35
C MET A 39 5.31 0.85 16.71
N HIS A 40 4.20 1.00 17.45
CA HIS A 40 2.87 0.75 16.91
C HIS A 40 2.55 1.73 15.78
N VAL A 41 2.03 1.20 14.68
CA VAL A 41 1.51 1.96 13.54
C VAL A 41 0.04 1.60 13.32
N SER A 42 -0.68 2.45 12.57
CA SER A 42 -2.07 2.16 12.23
C SER A 42 -2.16 0.98 11.25
N THR A 43 -3.27 0.24 11.30
CA THR A 43 -3.58 -0.83 10.34
C THR A 43 -3.58 -0.35 8.90
N HIS A 44 -4.03 0.89 8.64
CA HIS A 44 -3.94 1.53 7.34
C HIS A 44 -2.50 1.62 6.79
N THR A 45 -1.53 1.86 7.68
CA THR A 45 -0.10 1.91 7.28
C THR A 45 0.38 0.54 6.83
N LEU A 46 -0.06 -0.52 7.51
CA LEU A 46 0.26 -1.90 7.15
C LEU A 46 -0.40 -2.30 5.83
N ASP A 47 -1.66 -1.93 5.63
CA ASP A 47 -2.39 -2.17 4.37
C ASP A 47 -1.69 -1.50 3.16
N THR A 48 -1.23 -0.26 3.35
CA THR A 48 -0.45 0.45 2.33
C THR A 48 0.86 -0.29 2.03
N LEU A 49 1.58 -0.77 3.05
CA LEU A 49 2.81 -1.54 2.86
C LEU A 49 2.54 -2.86 2.13
N CYS A 50 1.51 -3.61 2.52
CA CYS A 50 1.09 -4.83 1.86
C CYS A 50 0.70 -4.59 0.40
N SER A 51 0.03 -3.48 0.10
CA SER A 51 -0.34 -3.08 -1.26
C SER A 51 0.87 -2.74 -2.12
N ILE A 52 1.87 -2.05 -1.55
CA ILE A 52 3.11 -1.68 -2.25
C ILE A 52 3.97 -2.91 -2.51
N LEU A 53 4.11 -3.76 -1.50
CA LEU A 53 4.96 -4.95 -1.57
C LEU A 53 4.27 -6.06 -2.35
N GLY A 54 2.95 -6.18 -2.28
CA GLY A 54 2.20 -7.34 -2.75
C GLY A 54 2.48 -8.58 -1.90
N CYS A 55 2.38 -8.48 -0.58
CA CYS A 55 2.51 -9.61 0.36
C CYS A 55 1.41 -9.58 1.42
N GLY A 56 1.29 -10.69 2.17
CA GLY A 56 0.39 -10.77 3.31
C GLY A 56 0.91 -10.00 4.52
N ILE A 57 0.01 -9.71 5.46
CA ILE A 57 0.33 -9.00 6.71
C ILE A 57 1.39 -9.73 7.55
N SER A 58 1.34 -11.07 7.52
CA SER A 58 2.30 -11.92 8.23
C SER A 58 3.72 -11.66 7.75
N ASP A 59 3.94 -11.41 6.46
CA ASP A 59 5.27 -11.23 5.86
C ASP A 59 5.98 -9.92 6.23
N ILE A 60 5.27 -9.00 6.88
CA ILE A 60 5.82 -7.70 7.30
C ILE A 60 5.80 -7.50 8.81
N LEU A 61 5.00 -8.25 9.54
CA LEU A 61 4.74 -8.08 10.97
C LEU A 61 4.84 -9.42 11.70
N GLU A 62 5.49 -9.41 12.85
CA GLU A 62 5.60 -10.56 13.74
C GLU A 62 5.24 -10.17 15.17
N TYR A 63 4.49 -11.04 15.85
CA TYR A 63 4.16 -10.87 17.27
C TYR A 63 5.00 -11.86 18.08
N ILE A 64 5.81 -11.34 19.00
CA ILE A 64 6.59 -12.12 19.95
C ILE A 64 5.88 -12.04 21.31
N PRO A 65 5.31 -13.12 21.85
CA PRO A 65 4.79 -13.11 23.22
C PRO A 65 5.95 -12.97 24.23
N GLU A 66 5.86 -11.99 25.13
CA GLU A 66 6.81 -11.88 26.26
C GLU A 66 6.48 -13.01 27.25
N GLY A 67 7.23 -14.10 27.23
CA GLY A 67 7.00 -15.24 28.13
C GLY A 67 7.19 -16.63 27.50
N LEU A 68 7.44 -16.72 26.19
CA LEU A 68 7.90 -17.97 25.57
C LEU A 68 9.42 -17.91 25.42
N THR A 69 10.11 -18.26 26.51
CA THR A 69 11.49 -18.75 26.44
C THR A 69 11.54 -19.96 25.50
N GLU A 70 12.51 -19.94 24.60
CA GLU A 70 12.83 -20.99 23.63
C GLU A 70 12.80 -22.41 24.25
N ALA A 71 11.70 -23.13 24.08
CA ALA A 71 11.61 -24.55 24.45
C ALA A 71 10.61 -25.38 23.62
N GLU A 72 10.06 -24.84 22.52
CA GLU A 72 9.30 -25.68 21.58
C GLU A 72 9.73 -25.39 20.13
N GLU A 73 10.74 -26.13 19.68
CA GLU A 73 11.02 -26.32 18.26
C GLU A 73 10.01 -27.33 17.64
N LEU A 74 9.23 -26.81 16.67
CA LEU A 74 8.73 -27.43 15.40
C LEU A 74 7.79 -28.67 15.46
N PRO A 75 6.95 -28.95 14.40
CA PRO A 75 7.20 -28.70 12.96
C PRO A 75 5.99 -28.24 12.10
N GLY A 76 6.26 -27.61 10.96
CA GLY A 76 5.19 -27.17 10.05
C GLY A 76 5.58 -26.80 8.62
N LYS A 77 6.50 -27.56 7.98
CA LYS A 77 6.60 -27.56 6.52
C LYS A 77 5.27 -28.05 5.92
N LYS A 78 4.54 -27.21 5.19
CA LYS A 78 3.87 -27.61 3.94
C LYS A 78 3.90 -26.50 2.90
N LEU A 79 4.91 -26.61 2.05
CA LEU A 79 4.77 -26.35 0.62
C LEU A 79 3.74 -27.34 0.06
N SER A 80 2.74 -26.86 -0.68
CA SER A 80 2.03 -27.71 -1.64
C SER A 80 1.75 -26.90 -2.90
N LYS A 81 2.52 -27.23 -3.94
CA LYS A 81 2.30 -26.89 -5.34
C LYS A 81 1.80 -28.18 -6.00
N GLY A 82 0.66 -28.12 -6.69
CA GLY A 82 0.27 -28.99 -7.80
C GLY A 82 -0.11 -30.45 -7.49
N SER A 83 -1.39 -30.77 -7.68
CA SER A 83 -1.79 -32.04 -8.27
C SER A 83 -2.96 -31.75 -9.19
N ASP A 84 -2.70 -31.86 -10.49
CA ASP A 84 -3.68 -32.05 -11.54
C ASP A 84 -4.67 -33.17 -11.16
N GLU A 85 -5.98 -32.90 -11.23
CA GLU A 85 -6.94 -33.85 -11.81
C GLU A 85 -8.26 -33.14 -12.19
N ALA A 86 -8.50 -33.03 -13.49
CA ALA A 86 -9.84 -33.01 -14.11
C ALA A 86 -10.07 -34.41 -14.72
N PRO A 87 -11.25 -34.81 -15.28
CA PRO A 87 -12.56 -34.14 -15.39
C PRO A 87 -13.80 -35.07 -15.12
N SER A 88 -15.02 -34.53 -15.01
CA SER A 88 -16.17 -34.87 -15.91
C SER A 88 -17.58 -34.58 -15.35
N LYS A 89 -18.31 -33.74 -16.11
CA LYS A 89 -19.70 -33.88 -16.62
C LYS A 89 -20.83 -33.91 -15.57
N GLN A 90 -22.01 -33.29 -15.73
CA GLN A 90 -22.78 -32.60 -16.79
C GLN A 90 -24.08 -32.14 -16.05
N LYS A 91 -24.81 -31.03 -16.30
CA LYS A 91 -25.47 -30.58 -17.54
C LYS A 91 -26.31 -29.31 -17.19
N LYS A 92 -26.28 -28.32 -18.10
CA LYS A 92 -27.42 -27.54 -18.67
C LYS A 92 -28.20 -26.57 -17.74
N ASN A 93 -28.58 -25.34 -18.13
CA ASN A 93 -28.89 -24.79 -19.46
C ASN A 93 -29.07 -23.24 -19.47
N VAL A 94 -28.73 -22.60 -20.61
CA VAL A 94 -29.43 -21.50 -21.34
C VAL A 94 -29.38 -20.06 -20.75
N SER A 95 -28.50 -19.18 -21.27
CA SER A 95 -28.65 -18.21 -22.41
C SER A 95 -29.47 -16.95 -22.07
N SER A 96 -28.89 -15.74 -22.13
CA SER A 96 -29.03 -14.72 -23.21
C SER A 96 -28.73 -13.35 -22.57
N LYS A 97 -28.28 -12.24 -23.17
CA LYS A 97 -27.86 -11.84 -24.53
C LYS A 97 -27.38 -10.38 -24.43
N ASP A 98 -26.32 -10.08 -25.17
CA ASP A 98 -25.85 -8.82 -25.77
C ASP A 98 -26.54 -7.48 -25.44
N SER A 99 -25.74 -6.44 -25.13
CA SER A 99 -25.96 -5.08 -25.66
C SER A 99 -24.72 -4.18 -25.54
N LYS A 100 -24.11 -3.98 -26.70
CA LYS A 100 -23.11 -2.97 -27.07
C LYS A 100 -23.71 -1.56 -27.07
N SER A 101 -22.96 -0.55 -26.60
CA SER A 101 -23.16 0.84 -27.06
C SER A 101 -21.88 1.68 -26.95
N LYS A 102 -21.35 2.04 -28.12
CA LYS A 102 -20.45 3.18 -28.33
C LYS A 102 -21.32 4.45 -28.46
N LYS A 103 -20.89 5.58 -27.90
CA LYS A 103 -20.99 6.88 -28.61
C LYS A 103 -20.01 7.91 -28.06
N ALA A 104 -19.20 8.44 -28.97
CA ALA A 104 -18.37 9.62 -28.79
C ALA A 104 -19.24 10.89 -28.82
N SER A 105 -18.83 11.97 -28.13
CA SER A 105 -19.11 13.37 -28.54
C SER A 105 -18.23 14.35 -27.77
N LYS A 106 -17.63 15.25 -28.55
CA LYS A 106 -16.69 16.33 -28.25
C LYS A 106 -17.46 17.60 -27.89
N SER A 107 -17.01 18.41 -26.93
CA SER A 107 -17.33 19.86 -26.92
C SER A 107 -16.33 20.68 -26.13
N LYS A 108 -15.63 21.54 -26.86
CA LYS A 108 -14.94 22.76 -26.42
C LYS A 108 -15.97 23.72 -25.81
N LYS A 109 -15.65 24.41 -24.72
CA LYS A 109 -15.76 25.89 -24.70
C LYS A 109 -14.95 26.52 -23.57
N ASN A 110 -14.08 27.40 -24.04
CA ASN A 110 -13.32 28.44 -23.37
C ASN A 110 -14.22 29.31 -22.48
N ASN A 111 -13.77 29.74 -21.30
CA ASN A 111 -14.05 31.11 -20.89
C ASN A 111 -12.84 31.78 -20.22
N LYS A 112 -12.52 32.90 -20.84
CA LYS A 112 -11.52 33.92 -20.57
C LYS A 112 -12.14 34.93 -19.58
N LYS A 113 -11.31 35.59 -18.77
CA LYS A 113 -11.21 37.07 -18.66
C LYS A 113 -11.19 37.63 -17.22
N ALA A 114 -10.10 38.37 -16.97
CA ALA A 114 -9.92 39.57 -16.13
C ALA A 114 -10.07 39.41 -14.59
N ALA A 115 -9.42 40.20 -13.72
CA ALA A 115 -8.87 41.56 -13.83
C ALA A 115 -7.74 41.73 -12.77
N LYS A 116 -6.62 42.38 -13.12
CA LYS A 116 -6.13 43.67 -12.59
C LYS A 116 -6.03 43.81 -11.06
N GLU A 117 -4.83 43.94 -10.47
CA GLU A 117 -3.95 45.15 -10.41
C GLU A 117 -4.26 46.02 -9.18
N SER A 118 -3.20 46.58 -8.55
CA SER A 118 -3.16 47.55 -7.44
C SER A 118 -3.01 46.93 -6.04
N LYS A 119 -2.25 47.46 -5.06
CA LYS A 119 -1.39 48.65 -4.95
C LYS A 119 -0.63 48.52 -3.61
N LYS A 120 0.68 48.76 -3.64
CA LYS A 120 1.46 49.69 -2.77
C LYS A 120 0.82 50.17 -1.45
N GLY A 121 1.49 49.90 -0.32
CA GLY A 121 1.30 50.59 0.97
C GLY A 121 2.07 49.87 2.10
N LYS A 122 3.28 50.26 2.53
CA LYS A 122 3.73 51.47 3.26
C LYS A 122 3.73 51.25 4.79
N ASP A 123 4.94 51.32 5.35
CA ASP A 123 5.40 51.81 6.66
C ASP A 123 4.75 51.39 8.00
N GLY A 124 5.65 51.25 8.99
CA GLY A 124 5.42 51.34 10.43
C GLY A 124 6.13 50.19 11.16
N LYS A 125 7.37 50.28 11.67
CA LYS A 125 7.91 51.25 12.64
C LYS A 125 6.94 51.59 13.77
N LYS A 126 7.03 50.85 14.88
CA LYS A 126 6.93 51.32 16.26
C LYS A 126 7.47 50.20 17.17
N HIS A 127 8.69 50.33 17.69
CA HIS A 127 9.11 51.11 18.86
C HIS A 127 8.78 50.46 20.20
N LYS A 128 9.89 50.23 20.93
CA LYS A 128 10.09 50.30 22.36
C LYS A 128 9.77 49.05 23.17
#